data_AF-A0A9Q1H995-F1
#
_entry.id   AF-A0A9Q1H995-F1
#
_cell.length_a   1.000
_cell.length_b   1.000
_cell.length_c   1.000
_cell.angle_alpha   90.00
_cell.angle_beta   90.00
_cell.angle_gamma   90.00
#
_symmetry.space_group_name_H-M   'P 1'
#
loop_
_entity.id
_entity.type
_entity.pdbx_description
1 polymer ?
#
loop_
_entity_poly.entity_id
_entity_poly.type
_entity_poly.pdbx_seq_one_letter_code
_entity_poly.pdbx_strand_id
1 'polypeptide(L)'
;MSSSLVRRGLELFQEDVTESGGSSIKRRKKDLSSSNRKDLLPLISSSKTGVKKQLKRLKGNTPRNKTTVKEMKMKSAFDKLSKHKTEDHTDSNVNFLLKMDRSRDRFSSHTNKIIEHCRGKLAKDNPLPETEQEETSVFTEEDFKSFEESYVPKRKFESFLLDYQNFISGKR
;
A
#
# COMPACT_ATOMS: atom_id res chain seq x y z
N MET A 1 2.16 -36.17 -15.23
CA MET A 1 1.27 -37.29 -14.89
C MET A 1 -0.11 -36.76 -14.57
N SER A 2 -1.17 -37.30 -15.17
CA SER A 2 -2.54 -36.81 -14.99
C SER A 2 -3.12 -37.19 -13.62
N SER A 3 -3.78 -36.24 -12.96
CA SER A 3 -4.44 -36.46 -11.66
C SER A 3 -5.55 -37.51 -11.72
N SER A 4 -6.17 -37.69 -12.89
CA SER A 4 -7.14 -38.75 -13.15
C SER A 4 -6.53 -40.15 -13.06
N LEU A 5 -5.28 -40.33 -13.49
CA LEU A 5 -4.57 -41.60 -13.43
C LEU A 5 -4.20 -41.97 -12.00
N VAL A 6 -3.76 -40.99 -11.20
CA VAL A 6 -3.48 -41.16 -9.77
C VAL A 6 -4.76 -41.51 -9.01
N ARG A 7 -5.87 -40.83 -9.31
CA ARG A 7 -7.16 -41.09 -8.67
C ARG A 7 -7.68 -42.49 -8.99
N ARG A 8 -7.61 -42.91 -10.27
CA ARG A 8 -8.03 -44.27 -10.67
C ARG A 8 -7.12 -45.35 -10.10
N GLY A 9 -5.80 -45.10 -10.02
CA GLY A 9 -4.86 -46.00 -9.39
C GLY A 9 -5.16 -46.23 -7.91
N LEU A 10 -5.47 -45.16 -7.17
CA LEU A 10 -5.86 -45.25 -5.75
C LEU A 10 -7.25 -45.88 -5.53
N GLU A 11 -8.12 -45.86 -6.53
CA GLU A 11 -9.46 -46.47 -6.47
C GLU A 11 -9.38 -48.00 -6.64
N LEU A 12 -8.51 -48.49 -7.53
CA LEU A 12 -8.24 -49.93 -7.69
C LEU A 12 -7.64 -50.56 -6.42
N PHE A 13 -6.74 -49.85 -5.72
CA PHE A 13 -6.19 -50.33 -4.45
C PHE A 13 -7.22 -50.34 -3.29
N GLN A 14 -8.35 -49.63 -3.41
CA GLN A 14 -9.39 -49.65 -2.38
C GLN A 14 -10.29 -50.87 -2.49
N GLU A 15 -10.60 -51.37 -3.69
CA GLU A 15 -11.42 -52.57 -3.86
C GLU A 15 -10.80 -53.79 -3.16
N ASP A 16 -9.51 -54.05 -3.39
CA ASP A 16 -8.77 -55.16 -2.78
C ASP A 16 -8.65 -55.08 -1.24
N VAL A 17 -8.68 -53.86 -0.68
CA VAL A 17 -8.59 -53.64 0.78
C VAL A 17 -9.95 -53.77 1.47
N THR A 18 -11.05 -53.53 0.73
CA THR A 18 -12.41 -53.51 1.30
C THR A 18 -13.11 -54.86 1.39
N GLU A 19 -12.61 -55.91 0.75
CA GLU A 19 -13.20 -57.26 0.88
C GLU A 19 -13.02 -57.88 2.28
N SER A 20 -12.19 -57.29 3.16
CA SER A 20 -11.91 -57.83 4.51
C SER A 20 -12.46 -57.02 5.69
N GLY A 21 -13.21 -55.93 5.47
CA GLY A 21 -13.63 -55.07 6.58
C GLY A 21 -14.85 -54.22 6.28
N GLY A 22 -16.03 -54.69 6.70
CA GLY A 22 -17.29 -53.97 6.52
C GLY A 22 -17.35 -52.61 7.23
N SER A 23 -17.93 -51.62 6.55
CA SER A 23 -18.99 -50.75 7.11
C SER A 23 -19.43 -49.70 6.09
N SER A 24 -20.67 -49.83 5.61
CA SER A 24 -21.36 -48.83 4.82
C SER A 24 -21.74 -47.63 5.71
N ILE A 25 -20.98 -46.54 5.60
CA ILE A 25 -21.22 -45.31 6.38
C ILE A 25 -22.49 -44.60 5.87
N LYS A 26 -23.59 -44.77 6.61
CA LYS A 26 -24.83 -43.98 6.50
C LYS A 26 -24.54 -42.51 6.87
N ARG A 27 -24.74 -41.58 5.94
CA ARG A 27 -24.61 -40.13 6.17
C ARG A 27 -25.83 -39.58 6.92
N ARG A 28 -25.67 -39.21 8.20
CA ARG A 28 -26.68 -38.44 8.96
C ARG A 28 -26.62 -36.96 8.57
N LYS A 29 -27.77 -36.35 8.26
CA LYS A 29 -27.90 -34.89 8.08
C LYS A 29 -27.62 -34.21 9.43
N LYS A 30 -26.61 -33.32 9.48
CA LYS A 30 -26.18 -32.61 10.69
C LYS A 30 -26.84 -31.23 10.74
N ASP A 31 -27.54 -30.95 11.84
CA ASP A 31 -28.35 -29.73 12.01
C ASP A 31 -27.50 -28.46 12.08
N LEU A 32 -27.94 -27.42 11.35
CA LEU A 32 -27.30 -26.11 11.23
C LEU A 32 -27.39 -25.23 12.50
N SER A 33 -27.97 -25.73 13.59
CA SER A 33 -28.29 -24.97 14.81
C SER A 33 -27.17 -24.96 15.86
N SER A 34 -26.05 -25.66 15.65
CA SER A 34 -25.02 -25.77 16.69
C SER A 34 -24.24 -24.46 16.86
N SER A 35 -24.20 -23.90 18.07
CA SER A 35 -23.37 -22.73 18.40
C SER A 35 -21.87 -23.06 18.45
N ASN A 36 -21.54 -24.35 18.62
CA ASN A 36 -20.20 -24.86 18.80
C ASN A 36 -19.40 -24.85 17.50
N ARG A 37 -18.16 -24.33 17.56
CA ARG A 37 -17.29 -24.20 16.38
C ARG A 37 -16.98 -25.55 15.75
N LYS A 38 -16.69 -26.58 16.55
CA LYS A 38 -16.32 -27.93 16.09
C LYS A 38 -17.40 -28.57 15.23
N ASP A 39 -18.66 -28.26 15.51
CA ASP A 39 -19.80 -28.81 14.80
C ASP A 39 -20.07 -28.13 13.45
N LEU A 40 -19.64 -26.88 13.29
CA LEU A 40 -19.80 -26.07 12.08
C LEU A 40 -18.63 -26.18 11.09
N LEU A 41 -17.45 -26.64 11.54
CA LEU A 41 -16.28 -26.86 10.68
C LEU A 41 -16.54 -27.82 9.49
N PRO A 42 -17.24 -28.96 9.64
CA PRO A 42 -17.51 -29.85 8.51
C PRO A 42 -18.50 -29.28 7.47
N LEU A 43 -19.19 -28.17 7.79
CA LEU A 43 -20.11 -27.48 6.88
C LEU A 43 -19.41 -26.36 6.06
N ILE A 44 -18.13 -26.11 6.34
CA ILE A 44 -17.34 -25.04 5.72
C ILE A 44 -16.34 -25.66 4.75
N SER A 45 -16.18 -25.08 3.55
CA SER A 45 -15.17 -25.57 2.60
C SER A 45 -13.74 -25.29 3.11
N SER A 46 -12.81 -26.20 2.83
CA SER A 46 -11.43 -26.16 3.32
C SER A 46 -10.52 -25.13 2.62
N SER A 47 -11.10 -24.19 1.85
CA SER A 47 -10.33 -23.10 1.24
C SER A 47 -9.70 -22.24 2.35
N LYS A 48 -8.37 -22.07 2.32
CA LYS A 48 -7.61 -21.34 3.35
C LYS A 48 -8.11 -19.91 3.61
N THR A 49 -8.84 -19.30 2.67
CA THR A 49 -9.39 -17.96 2.78
C THR A 49 -10.88 -18.00 3.13
N GLY A 50 -11.30 -17.17 4.08
CA GLY A 50 -12.74 -16.92 4.33
C GLY A 50 -13.46 -17.89 5.29
N VAL A 51 -12.80 -18.93 5.82
CA VAL A 51 -13.38 -19.87 6.82
C VAL A 51 -14.01 -19.13 8.01
N LYS A 52 -13.35 -18.08 8.50
CA LYS A 52 -13.86 -17.24 9.61
C LYS A 52 -15.16 -16.50 9.25
N LYS A 53 -15.31 -16.05 8.00
CA LYS A 53 -16.50 -15.35 7.49
C LYS A 53 -17.66 -16.32 7.31
N GLN A 54 -17.39 -17.51 6.78
CA GLN A 54 -18.39 -18.56 6.62
C GLN A 54 -18.90 -19.06 7.98
N LEU A 55 -17.99 -19.26 8.95
CA LEU A 55 -18.34 -19.63 10.32
C LEU A 55 -19.25 -18.59 10.99
N LYS A 56 -18.98 -17.29 10.79
CA LYS A 56 -19.85 -16.21 11.32
C LYS A 56 -21.25 -16.22 10.70
N ARG A 57 -21.36 -16.55 9.41
CA ARG A 57 -22.67 -16.67 8.72
C ARG A 57 -23.47 -17.86 9.24
N LEU A 58 -22.81 -19.00 9.44
CA LEU A 58 -23.44 -20.20 10.01
C LEU A 58 -23.88 -20.02 11.46
N LYS A 59 -23.13 -19.25 12.26
CA LYS A 59 -23.48 -18.98 13.65
C LYS A 59 -24.70 -18.07 13.84
N GLY A 60 -25.24 -17.44 12.79
CA GLY A 60 -26.43 -16.58 12.85
C GLY A 60 -26.29 -15.28 13.69
N ASN A 61 -25.32 -15.20 14.58
CA ASN A 61 -25.12 -14.11 15.52
C ASN A 61 -24.26 -13.00 14.92
N THR A 62 -24.86 -12.22 14.02
CA THR A 62 -24.49 -10.81 13.94
C THR A 62 -25.56 -10.05 14.73
N PRO A 63 -25.28 -9.52 15.92
CA PRO A 63 -26.23 -8.62 16.57
C PRO A 63 -26.41 -7.43 15.64
N ARG A 64 -27.53 -7.40 14.92
CA ARG A 64 -27.97 -6.19 14.24
C ARG A 64 -28.41 -5.28 15.36
N ASN A 65 -27.49 -4.43 15.83
CA ASN A 65 -27.81 -3.35 16.75
C ASN A 65 -28.74 -2.38 16.02
N LYS A 66 -30.03 -2.72 15.98
CA LYS A 66 -31.10 -1.86 15.47
C LYS A 66 -31.48 -0.91 16.59
N THR A 67 -30.58 -0.01 16.95
CA THR A 67 -30.95 1.14 17.76
C THR A 67 -31.54 2.15 16.80
N THR A 68 -32.87 2.30 16.82
CA THR A 68 -33.57 3.30 16.00
C THR A 68 -33.06 4.70 16.40
N VAL A 69 -32.89 5.62 15.43
CA VAL A 69 -32.35 6.98 15.68
C VAL A 69 -33.06 7.70 16.83
N LYS A 70 -34.35 7.42 17.05
CA LYS A 70 -35.17 7.97 18.14
C LYS A 70 -34.76 7.52 19.55
N GLU A 71 -34.11 6.36 19.70
CA GLU A 71 -33.65 5.83 20.99
C GLU A 71 -32.20 6.22 21.30
N MET A 72 -31.49 6.83 20.34
CA MET A 72 -30.12 7.30 20.53
C MET A 72 -30.11 8.61 21.32
N LYS A 73 -30.06 8.52 22.65
CA LYS A 73 -29.67 9.68 23.48
C LYS A 73 -28.28 10.15 23.03
N MET A 74 -28.17 11.41 22.60
CA MET A 74 -26.89 12.02 22.25
C MET A 74 -26.00 12.07 23.50
N LYS A 75 -25.16 11.06 23.66
CA LYS A 75 -24.15 11.04 24.73
C LYS A 75 -23.14 12.15 24.43
N SER A 76 -22.94 13.04 25.40
CA SER A 76 -21.91 14.07 25.35
C SER A 76 -20.55 13.44 25.04
N ALA A 77 -19.69 14.17 24.32
CA ALA A 77 -18.33 13.71 24.00
C ALA A 77 -17.55 13.30 25.25
N PHE A 78 -17.76 14.02 26.36
CA PHE A 78 -17.15 13.72 27.67
C PHE A 78 -17.64 12.39 28.27
N ASP A 79 -18.91 12.05 28.08
CA ASP A 79 -19.52 10.83 28.61
C ASP A 79 -19.12 9.60 27.78
N LYS A 80 -18.76 9.80 26.50
CA LYS A 80 -18.10 8.76 25.69
C LYS A 80 -16.63 8.60 26.10
N LEU A 81 -15.92 9.71 26.35
CA LEU A 81 -14.53 9.68 26.77
C LEU A 81 -14.36 8.98 28.12
N SER A 82 -15.23 9.25 29.11
CA SER A 82 -15.14 8.62 30.43
C SER A 82 -15.37 7.11 30.39
N LYS A 83 -16.27 6.63 29.52
CA LYS A 83 -16.57 5.20 29.32
C LYS A 83 -15.44 4.45 28.62
N HIS A 84 -14.61 5.17 27.87
CA HIS A 84 -13.44 4.66 27.18
C HIS A 84 -12.13 5.07 27.86
N LYS A 85 -12.17 5.54 29.11
CA LYS A 85 -10.96 5.65 29.94
C LYS A 85 -10.47 4.25 30.24
N THR A 86 -9.76 3.67 29.28
CA THR A 86 -8.84 2.56 29.51
C THR A 86 -7.86 2.98 30.60
N GLU A 87 -7.37 2.02 31.38
CA GLU A 87 -6.34 2.28 32.39
C GLU A 87 -5.22 3.14 31.79
N ASP A 88 -4.86 4.19 32.50
CA ASP A 88 -3.78 5.07 32.07
C ASP A 88 -2.45 4.35 32.30
N HIS A 89 -1.90 3.78 31.23
CA HIS A 89 -0.61 3.10 31.26
C HIS A 89 0.56 4.05 30.97
N THR A 90 0.35 5.37 31.00
CA THR A 90 1.40 6.35 30.71
C THR A 90 2.61 6.15 31.61
N ASP A 91 2.41 6.05 32.92
CA ASP A 91 3.52 5.85 33.88
C ASP A 91 4.21 4.50 33.71
N SER A 92 3.44 3.44 33.42
CA SER A 92 4.00 2.11 33.14
C SER A 92 4.85 2.13 31.87
N ASN A 93 4.39 2.80 30.82
CA ASN A 93 5.09 2.93 29.54
C ASN A 93 6.35 3.79 29.69
N VAL A 94 6.28 4.91 30.41
CA VAL A 94 7.45 5.77 30.70
C VAL A 94 8.51 4.98 31.47
N ASN A 95 8.10 4.26 32.52
CA ASN A 95 9.02 3.41 33.28
C ASN A 95 9.62 2.29 32.44
N PHE A 96 8.85 1.70 31.53
CA PHE A 96 9.33 0.69 30.59
C PHE A 96 10.38 1.27 29.62
N LEU A 97 10.10 2.44 29.03
CA LEU A 97 11.02 3.12 28.12
C LEU A 97 12.33 3.51 28.82
N LEU A 98 12.26 4.04 30.04
CA LEU A 98 13.45 4.37 30.84
C LEU A 98 14.29 3.13 31.18
N LYS A 99 13.65 1.99 31.46
CA LYS A 99 14.35 0.71 31.67
C LYS A 99 15.00 0.20 30.38
N MET A 100 14.35 0.39 29.23
CA MET A 100 14.94 0.06 27.93
C MET A 100 16.14 0.93 27.60
N ASP A 101 16.08 2.23 27.87
CA ASP A 101 17.18 3.16 27.58
C ASP A 101 18.41 2.86 28.45
N ARG A 102 18.22 2.52 29.72
CA ARG A 102 19.31 2.03 30.59
C ARG A 102 19.92 0.70 30.11
N SER A 103 19.19 -0.04 29.29
CA SER A 103 19.70 -1.27 28.66
C SER A 103 20.30 -1.06 27.28
N ARG A 104 20.36 0.18 26.80
CA ARG A 104 20.93 0.54 25.49
C ARG A 104 22.41 0.16 25.38
N ASP A 105 23.16 0.27 26.48
CA ASP A 105 24.55 -0.21 26.56
C ASP A 105 24.70 -1.74 26.44
N ARG A 106 23.61 -2.50 26.62
CA ARG A 106 23.60 -3.96 26.44
C ARG A 106 23.39 -4.38 24.98
N PHE A 107 22.97 -3.46 24.11
CA PHE A 107 22.89 -3.73 22.67
C PHE A 107 24.29 -3.63 22.09
N SER A 108 24.92 -4.81 22.09
CA SER A 108 26.30 -5.10 21.71
C SER A 108 26.73 -4.40 20.43
N SER A 109 28.05 -4.20 20.28
CA SER A 109 28.77 -3.79 19.07
C SER A 109 28.10 -4.11 17.73
N HIS A 110 27.44 -5.27 17.59
CA HIS A 110 26.67 -5.66 16.40
C HIS A 110 25.50 -4.74 16.07
N THR A 111 24.73 -4.26 17.04
CA THR A 111 23.61 -3.34 16.82
C THR A 111 24.09 -2.00 16.27
N ASN A 112 25.20 -1.48 16.82
CA ASN A 112 25.84 -0.27 16.30
C ASN A 112 26.37 -0.47 14.88
N LYS A 113 27.02 -1.61 14.59
CA LYS A 113 27.44 -1.96 13.22
C LYS A 113 26.26 -2.00 12.23
N ILE A 114 25.12 -2.55 12.65
CA ILE A 114 23.90 -2.59 11.82
C ILE A 114 23.37 -1.17 11.58
N ILE A 115 23.31 -0.33 12.62
CA ILE A 115 22.88 1.06 12.51
C ILE A 115 23.78 1.84 11.56
N GLU A 116 25.11 1.72 11.71
CA GLU A 116 26.09 2.36 10.84
C GLU A 116 25.96 1.88 9.39
N HIS A 117 25.79 0.58 9.16
CA HIS A 117 25.59 0.03 7.82
C HIS A 117 24.25 0.44 7.17
N CYS A 118 23.23 0.71 7.98
CA CYS A 118 21.93 1.17 7.49
C CYS A 118 21.86 2.69 7.28
N ARG A 119 22.73 3.46 7.94
CA ARG A 119 22.78 4.92 7.86
C ARG A 119 23.09 5.36 6.42
N GLY A 120 22.33 6.32 5.89
CA GLY A 120 22.55 6.89 4.56
C GLY A 120 21.98 6.07 3.39
N LYS A 121 21.32 4.93 3.68
CA LYS A 121 20.61 4.14 2.65
C LYS A 121 19.25 4.72 2.30
N LEU A 122 18.65 5.48 3.22
CA LEU A 122 17.42 6.19 2.96
C LEU A 122 17.76 7.60 2.47
N ALA A 123 17.04 8.06 1.45
CA ALA A 123 17.18 9.43 0.93
C ALA A 123 16.98 10.51 2.00
N LYS A 124 16.24 10.20 3.08
CA LYS A 124 16.01 11.09 4.22
C LYS A 124 17.23 11.27 5.13
N ASP A 125 18.13 10.28 5.13
CA ASP A 125 19.34 10.31 5.97
C ASP A 125 20.49 11.06 5.28
N ASN A 126 20.39 11.25 3.96
CA ASN A 126 21.33 12.04 3.19
C ASN A 126 20.92 13.51 3.26
N PRO A 127 21.86 14.43 3.52
CA PRO A 127 21.56 15.85 3.38
C PRO A 127 21.08 16.11 1.95
N LEU A 128 20.06 16.95 1.81
CA LEU A 128 19.63 17.41 0.51
C LEU A 128 20.85 18.06 -0.17
N PRO A 129 21.10 17.75 -1.46
CA PRO A 129 22.15 18.46 -2.18
C PRO A 129 21.87 19.95 -2.06
N GLU A 130 22.91 20.72 -1.73
CA GLU A 130 22.83 22.18 -1.75
C GLU A 130 22.26 22.57 -3.11
N THR A 131 21.22 23.42 -3.11
CA THR A 131 20.60 23.91 -4.35
C THR A 131 21.70 24.40 -5.27
N GLU A 132 21.89 23.68 -6.38
CA GLU A 132 22.85 24.07 -7.42
C GLU A 132 22.52 25.52 -7.78
N GLN A 133 23.52 26.39 -7.63
CA GLN A 133 23.38 27.78 -8.02
C GLN A 133 22.97 27.79 -9.49
N GLU A 134 21.91 28.53 -9.81
CA GLU A 134 21.42 28.64 -11.18
C GLU A 134 22.59 28.96 -12.10
N GLU A 135 22.88 28.06 -13.05
CA GLU A 135 23.97 28.23 -13.99
C GLU A 135 23.74 29.55 -14.73
N THR A 136 24.54 30.57 -14.40
CA THR A 136 24.45 31.87 -15.04
C THR A 136 24.91 31.69 -16.48
N SER A 137 24.00 31.91 -17.44
CA SER A 137 24.33 31.94 -18.86
C SER A 137 25.50 32.91 -19.08
N VAL A 138 26.52 32.45 -19.80
CA VAL A 138 27.67 33.29 -20.21
C VAL A 138 27.21 34.42 -21.14
N PHE A 139 26.10 34.21 -21.84
CA PHE A 139 25.51 35.21 -22.72
C PHE A 139 24.45 36.03 -22.00
N THR A 140 24.59 37.34 -22.13
CA THR A 140 23.61 38.32 -21.68
C THR A 140 22.58 38.58 -22.78
N GLU A 141 21.44 39.15 -22.41
CA GLU A 141 20.37 39.47 -23.36
C GLU A 141 20.78 40.57 -24.37
N GLU A 142 21.81 41.36 -24.03
CA GLU A 142 22.46 42.32 -24.92
C GLU A 142 23.26 41.62 -26.03
N ASP A 143 23.92 40.50 -25.72
CA ASP A 143 24.66 39.70 -26.70
C ASP A 143 23.72 39.16 -27.78
N PHE A 144 22.52 38.72 -27.39
CA PHE A 144 21.50 38.25 -28.33
C PHE A 144 21.01 39.35 -29.28
N LYS A 145 20.84 40.59 -28.79
CA LYS A 145 20.48 41.74 -29.66
C LYS A 145 21.58 42.03 -30.68
N SER A 146 22.84 42.04 -30.23
CA SER A 146 23.98 42.27 -31.12
C SER A 146 24.12 41.17 -32.18
N PHE A 147 23.84 39.92 -31.78
CA PHE A 147 23.81 38.79 -32.70
C PHE A 147 22.71 38.95 -33.73
N GLU A 148 21.48 39.27 -33.34
CA GLU A 148 20.35 39.47 -34.26
C GLU A 148 20.65 40.54 -35.32
N GLU A 149 21.22 41.68 -34.92
CA GLU A 149 21.61 42.75 -35.84
C GLU A 149 22.70 42.36 -36.83
N SER A 150 23.60 41.46 -36.42
CA SER A 150 24.70 40.95 -37.25
C SER A 150 24.28 39.78 -38.15
N TYR A 151 23.33 38.98 -37.68
CA TYR A 151 22.87 37.75 -38.33
C TYR A 151 21.89 38.04 -39.46
N VAL A 152 21.03 39.05 -39.31
CA VAL A 152 20.18 39.52 -40.41
C VAL A 152 21.09 40.22 -41.43
N PRO A 153 21.30 39.67 -42.64
CA PRO A 153 22.14 40.33 -43.62
C PRO A 153 21.51 41.67 -44.00
N LYS A 154 22.17 42.78 -43.63
CA LYS A 154 21.75 44.18 -43.88
C LYS A 154 21.63 44.57 -45.36
N ARG A 155 21.59 43.60 -46.28
CA ARG A 155 21.64 43.81 -47.73
C ARG A 155 20.50 43.13 -48.44
N LYS A 156 19.25 43.54 -48.17
CA LYS A 156 18.15 43.44 -49.15
C LYS A 156 17.11 44.56 -49.00
N PHE A 157 16.89 45.15 -47.81
CA PHE A 157 15.80 46.12 -47.68
C PHE A 157 16.00 47.44 -48.46
N GLU A 158 17.20 48.02 -48.41
CA GLU A 158 17.50 49.27 -49.14
C GLU A 158 17.43 49.09 -50.67
N SER A 159 17.97 48.00 -51.21
CA SER A 159 17.91 47.72 -52.65
C SER A 159 16.49 47.46 -53.14
N PHE A 160 15.68 46.72 -52.36
CA PHE A 160 14.28 46.46 -52.71
C PHE A 160 13.43 47.75 -52.65
N LEU A 161 13.71 48.68 -51.74
CA LEU A 161 13.01 49.97 -51.65
C LEU A 161 13.37 50.89 -52.81
N LEU A 162 14.65 50.97 -53.20
CA LEU A 162 15.06 51.72 -54.39
C LEU A 162 14.46 51.12 -55.67
N ASP A 163 14.45 49.80 -55.81
CA ASP A 163 13.86 49.12 -56.97
C ASP A 163 12.34 49.35 -57.06
N TYR A 164 11.63 49.38 -55.92
CA TYR A 164 10.20 49.67 -55.88
C TYR A 164 9.89 51.13 -56.23
N GLN A 165 10.71 52.08 -55.75
CA GLN A 165 10.55 53.50 -56.04
C GLN A 165 10.90 53.84 -57.50
N ASN A 166 11.89 53.15 -58.09
CA ASN A 166 12.22 53.23 -59.50
C ASN A 166 11.12 52.60 -60.39
N PHE A 167 10.51 51.50 -59.95
CA PHE A 167 9.36 50.89 -60.63
C PHE A 167 8.13 51.82 -60.65
N ILE A 168 7.82 52.49 -59.54
CA ILE A 168 6.69 53.44 -59.46
C ILE A 168 6.98 54.72 -60.27
N SER A 169 8.23 55.19 -60.32
CA SER A 169 8.59 56.44 -60.99
C SER A 169 8.82 56.31 -62.51
N GLY A 170 8.74 55.10 -63.08
CA GLY A 170 8.80 54.87 -64.52
C GLY A 170 10.16 55.17 -65.18
N LYS A 171 11.21 55.37 -64.39
CA LYS A 171 12.57 55.59 -64.87
C LYS A 171 13.28 54.25 -64.97
N ARG A 172 13.47 53.76 -66.20
CA ARG A 172 14.50 52.77 -66.52
C ARG A 172 15.74 53.48 -67.04
#